data_AF-A0A3F3Q871-F1
#
_entry.id   AF-A0A3F3Q871-F1
#
_cell.length_a   1.000
_cell.length_b   1.000
_cell.length_c   1.000
_cell.angle_alpha   90.00
_cell.angle_beta   90.00
_cell.angle_gamma   90.00
#
_symmetry.space_group_name_H-M   'P 1'
#
loop_
_entity.id
_entity.type
_entity.pdbx_description
1 polymer ?
#
loop_
_entity_poly.entity_id
_entity_poly.type
_entity_poly.pdbx_seq_one_letter_code
_entity_poly.pdbx_strand_id
1 'polypeptide(L)'
;MCKAQSDAAAECRLVIDRLAALATTLQTRCSSATCTPRDSDMLAEIYAVRTQLTSALIFILCAHSPYETAYDDHHDRFRSIISDAAASARLRRRTKFNAFKRFSTRPGIVSPLFIVSVKCRDPSLRALATRVLNEQSREGPADGQILAAIGARLAALETLSTAPSSPSASLTACDIVEEHRIHGYSVPPPRLNGKGRRVVDIIFQRPNPPLVQGWGHVDYSCPDGWIYWSEPIEI
;
A
#
# COMPACT_ATOMS: atom_id res chain seq x y z
N MET A 1 9.77 -2.81 -21.31
CA MET A 1 8.47 -3.45 -21.01
C MET A 1 8.26 -4.57 -22.01
N CYS A 2 8.00 -5.81 -21.58
CA CYS A 2 7.71 -6.89 -22.54
C CYS A 2 6.26 -6.77 -23.07
N LYS A 3 5.96 -7.40 -24.21
CA LYS A 3 4.62 -7.31 -24.84
C LYS A 3 3.51 -7.75 -23.88
N ALA A 4 3.70 -8.89 -23.20
CA ALA A 4 2.72 -9.40 -22.22
C ALA A 4 2.44 -8.42 -21.08
N GLN A 5 3.46 -7.73 -20.56
CA GLN A 5 3.32 -6.71 -19.52
C GLN A 5 2.55 -5.48 -20.06
N SER A 6 2.82 -5.07 -21.30
CA SER A 6 2.08 -3.99 -21.97
C SER A 6 0.60 -4.32 -22.11
N ASP A 7 0.30 -5.53 -22.59
CA ASP A 7 -1.06 -6.01 -22.83
C ASP A 7 -1.84 -6.09 -21.51
N ALA A 8 -1.25 -6.70 -20.47
CA ALA A 8 -1.85 -6.78 -19.13
C ALA A 8 -2.11 -5.38 -18.52
N ALA A 9 -1.17 -4.44 -18.69
CA ALA A 9 -1.35 -3.07 -18.23
C ALA A 9 -2.48 -2.35 -18.97
N ALA A 10 -2.62 -2.57 -20.29
CA ALA A 10 -3.68 -2.00 -21.10
C ALA A 10 -5.06 -2.54 -20.68
N GLU A 11 -5.18 -3.84 -20.45
CA GLU A 11 -6.40 -4.47 -19.94
C GLU A 11 -6.79 -3.93 -18.57
N CYS A 12 -5.84 -3.81 -17.64
CA CYS A 12 -6.10 -3.24 -16.32
C CYS A 12 -6.65 -1.80 -16.41
N ARG A 13 -6.04 -0.95 -17.25
CA ARG A 13 -6.52 0.43 -17.46
C ARG A 13 -7.94 0.45 -18.01
N LEU A 14 -8.23 -0.36 -19.03
CA LEU A 14 -9.56 -0.44 -19.63
C LEU A 14 -10.63 -0.81 -18.60
N VAL A 15 -10.35 -1.79 -17.72
CA VAL A 15 -11.29 -2.19 -16.66
C VAL A 15 -11.46 -1.08 -15.62
N ILE A 16 -10.37 -0.43 -15.20
CA ILE A 16 -10.41 0.70 -14.26
C ILE A 16 -11.29 1.83 -14.82
N ASP A 17 -11.13 2.19 -16.09
CA ASP A 17 -11.89 3.27 -16.73
C ASP A 17 -13.38 2.95 -16.80
N ARG A 18 -13.73 1.70 -17.14
CA ARG A 18 -15.12 1.21 -17.14
C ARG A 18 -15.74 1.26 -15.75
N LEU A 19 -14.99 0.83 -14.73
CA LEU A 19 -15.44 0.89 -13.34
C LEU A 19 -15.58 2.34 -12.86
N ALA A 20 -14.73 3.27 -13.32
CA ALA A 20 -14.84 4.67 -12.99
C ALA A 20 -16.10 5.33 -13.59
N ALA A 21 -16.40 5.02 -14.85
CA ALA A 21 -17.64 5.44 -15.49
C ALA A 21 -18.89 4.89 -14.78
N LEU A 22 -18.84 3.61 -14.38
CA LEU A 22 -19.94 2.99 -13.62
C LEU A 22 -20.09 3.61 -12.22
N ALA A 23 -18.99 3.83 -11.51
CA ALA A 23 -19.00 4.50 -10.20
C ALA A 23 -19.63 5.88 -10.28
N THR A 24 -19.27 6.67 -11.30
CA THR A 24 -19.83 8.01 -11.54
C THR A 24 -21.33 7.94 -11.76
N THR A 25 -21.78 6.99 -12.60
CA THR A 25 -23.20 6.76 -12.88
C THR A 25 -24.00 6.35 -11.62
N LEU A 26 -23.41 5.51 -10.75
CA LEU A 26 -24.06 5.11 -9.51
C LEU A 26 -24.02 6.24 -8.46
N GLN A 27 -22.93 6.99 -8.39
CA GLN A 27 -22.79 8.13 -7.49
C GLN A 27 -23.85 9.21 -7.80
N THR A 28 -24.12 9.52 -9.07
CA THR A 28 -25.16 10.47 -9.45
C THR A 28 -26.57 9.99 -9.06
N ARG A 29 -26.84 8.68 -9.20
CA ARG A 29 -28.10 8.08 -8.70
C ARG A 29 -28.20 8.09 -7.18
N CYS A 30 -27.09 7.85 -6.48
CA CYS A 30 -27.08 7.87 -5.01
C CYS A 30 -27.29 9.29 -4.45
N SER A 31 -26.88 10.31 -5.20
CA SER A 31 -27.08 11.71 -4.86
C SER A 31 -28.49 12.23 -5.20
N SER A 32 -29.26 11.53 -6.04
CA SER A 32 -30.68 11.77 -6.22
C SER A 32 -31.49 10.93 -5.22
N ALA A 33 -32.74 11.32 -4.94
CA ALA A 33 -33.56 10.74 -3.87
C ALA A 33 -33.94 9.25 -4.04
N THR A 34 -33.33 8.53 -4.99
CA THR A 34 -33.61 7.15 -5.37
C THR A 34 -32.55 6.14 -4.90
N CYS A 35 -31.60 6.55 -4.05
CA CYS A 35 -30.54 5.69 -3.54
C CYS A 35 -31.08 4.50 -2.74
N THR A 36 -30.83 3.27 -3.22
CA THR A 36 -31.11 2.06 -2.43
C THR A 36 -29.87 1.65 -1.62
N PRO A 37 -30.03 0.92 -0.49
CA PRO A 37 -28.90 0.34 0.23
C PRO A 37 -28.00 -0.54 -0.66
N ARG A 38 -28.60 -1.23 -1.64
CA ARG A 38 -27.89 -2.06 -2.61
C ARG A 38 -26.99 -1.24 -3.53
N ASP A 39 -27.40 -0.03 -3.92
CA ASP A 39 -26.58 0.87 -4.74
C ASP A 39 -25.35 1.36 -3.97
N SER A 40 -25.52 1.72 -2.69
CA SER A 40 -24.40 2.09 -1.80
C SER A 40 -23.42 0.93 -1.61
N ASP A 41 -23.91 -0.29 -1.43
CA ASP A 41 -23.07 -1.48 -1.31
C ASP A 41 -22.31 -1.75 -2.61
N MET A 42 -22.99 -1.71 -3.77
CA MET A 42 -22.37 -1.90 -5.08
C MET A 42 -21.30 -0.83 -5.37
N LEU A 43 -21.58 0.43 -5.04
CA LEU A 43 -20.63 1.52 -5.19
C LEU A 43 -19.39 1.31 -4.31
N ALA A 44 -19.56 0.83 -3.08
CA ALA A 44 -18.45 0.48 -2.21
C ALA A 44 -17.56 -0.64 -2.78
N GLU A 45 -18.18 -1.65 -3.41
CA GLU A 45 -17.44 -2.73 -4.07
C GLU A 45 -16.69 -2.25 -5.32
N ILE A 46 -17.30 -1.39 -6.13
CA ILE A 46 -16.63 -0.82 -7.31
C ILE A 46 -15.39 -0.03 -6.89
N TYR A 47 -15.48 0.78 -5.84
CA TYR A 47 -14.31 1.48 -5.31
C TYR A 47 -13.23 0.52 -4.82
N ALA A 48 -13.61 -0.52 -4.06
CA ALA A 48 -12.64 -1.50 -3.58
C ALA A 48 -11.95 -2.24 -4.74
N VAL A 49 -12.69 -2.69 -5.75
CA VAL A 49 -12.11 -3.34 -6.95
C VAL A 49 -11.19 -2.38 -7.71
N ARG A 50 -11.56 -1.10 -7.85
CA ARG A 50 -10.69 -0.10 -8.46
C ARG A 50 -9.37 0.05 -7.72
N THR A 51 -9.37 0.04 -6.38
CA THR A 51 -8.12 0.10 -5.61
C THR A 51 -7.23 -1.11 -5.87
N GLN A 52 -7.80 -2.31 -5.91
CA GLN A 52 -7.09 -3.56 -6.20
C GLN A 52 -6.46 -3.55 -7.59
N LEU A 53 -7.24 -3.17 -8.61
CA LEU A 53 -6.75 -3.10 -9.99
C LEU A 53 -5.71 -2.00 -10.18
N THR A 54 -5.87 -0.85 -9.53
CA THR A 54 -4.89 0.25 -9.59
C THR A 54 -3.58 -0.17 -8.96
N SER A 55 -3.64 -0.85 -7.81
CA SER A 55 -2.49 -1.46 -7.15
C SER A 55 -1.80 -2.51 -8.03
N ALA A 56 -2.57 -3.43 -8.63
CA ALA A 56 -2.03 -4.44 -9.54
C ALA A 56 -1.37 -3.80 -10.77
N LEU A 57 -1.97 -2.75 -11.34
CA LEU A 57 -1.40 -2.01 -12.45
C LEU A 57 -0.05 -1.38 -12.08
N ILE A 58 0.06 -0.78 -10.89
CA ILE A 58 1.34 -0.24 -10.39
C ILE A 58 2.39 -1.34 -10.35
N PHE A 59 2.08 -2.49 -9.74
CA PHE A 59 3.03 -3.62 -9.70
C PHE A 59 3.42 -4.13 -11.08
N ILE A 60 2.46 -4.28 -12.00
CA ILE A 60 2.74 -4.70 -13.37
C ILE A 60 3.71 -3.72 -14.02
N LEU A 61 3.52 -2.41 -13.84
CA LEU A 61 4.38 -1.39 -14.45
C LEU A 61 5.78 -1.35 -13.82
N CYS A 62 5.90 -1.60 -12.52
CA CYS A 62 7.17 -1.59 -11.79
C CYS A 62 7.89 -2.95 -11.76
N ALA A 63 7.29 -4.04 -12.26
CA ALA A 63 7.77 -5.41 -12.07
C ALA A 63 9.22 -5.68 -12.52
N HIS A 64 9.72 -4.91 -13.50
CA HIS A 64 11.07 -5.06 -14.04
C HIS A 64 12.02 -3.94 -13.61
N SER A 65 11.56 -3.02 -12.76
CA SER A 65 12.44 -2.02 -12.16
C SER A 65 13.13 -2.63 -10.94
N PRO A 66 14.47 -2.60 -10.87
CA PRO A 66 15.18 -2.96 -9.65
C PRO A 66 15.08 -1.86 -8.59
N TYR A 67 14.62 -0.66 -8.96
CA TYR A 67 14.61 0.51 -8.10
C TYR A 67 13.22 0.79 -7.51
N GLU A 68 13.16 1.06 -6.21
CA GLU A 68 11.97 1.47 -5.45
C GLU A 68 11.50 2.89 -5.80
N THR A 69 12.35 3.71 -6.40
CA THR A 69 11.99 5.02 -6.98
C THR A 69 11.15 4.91 -8.26
N ALA A 70 11.08 3.74 -8.91
CA ALA A 70 10.19 3.58 -10.06
C ALA A 70 8.69 3.70 -9.71
N TYR A 71 8.34 3.57 -8.43
CA TYR A 71 6.96 3.78 -7.98
C TYR A 71 6.54 5.26 -8.02
N ASP A 72 7.47 6.21 -8.11
CA ASP A 72 7.15 7.65 -8.05
C ASP A 72 6.38 8.14 -9.27
N ASP A 73 6.57 7.48 -10.42
CA ASP A 73 5.81 7.71 -11.66
C ASP A 73 4.31 7.38 -11.50
N HIS A 74 3.90 6.88 -10.34
CA HIS A 74 2.54 6.45 -10.05
C HIS A 74 1.87 7.24 -8.93
N HIS A 75 2.38 8.44 -8.61
CA HIS A 75 1.83 9.33 -7.58
C HIS A 75 0.31 9.54 -7.67
N ASP A 76 -0.21 9.88 -8.86
CA ASP A 76 -1.65 10.10 -9.06
C ASP A 76 -2.47 8.82 -8.87
N ARG A 77 -1.88 7.65 -9.16
CA ARG A 77 -2.50 6.35 -8.93
C ARG A 77 -2.57 6.03 -7.43
N PHE A 78 -1.53 6.35 -6.67
CA PHE A 78 -1.55 6.25 -5.21
C PHE A 78 -2.62 7.15 -4.59
N ARG A 79 -2.73 8.40 -5.05
CA ARG A 79 -3.80 9.32 -4.62
C ARG A 79 -5.19 8.75 -4.92
N SER A 80 -5.36 8.15 -6.11
CA SER A 80 -6.62 7.51 -6.51
C SER A 80 -6.97 6.31 -5.63
N ILE A 81 -5.99 5.46 -5.27
CA ILE A 81 -6.19 4.34 -4.34
C ILE A 81 -6.72 4.85 -2.99
N ILE A 82 -6.11 5.88 -2.41
CA ILE A 82 -6.55 6.42 -1.12
C ILE A 82 -7.98 6.97 -1.23
N SER A 83 -8.27 7.74 -2.28
CA SER A 83 -9.60 8.33 -2.49
C SER A 83 -10.69 7.25 -2.59
N ASP A 84 -10.47 6.25 -3.43
CA ASP A 84 -11.41 5.14 -3.65
C ASP A 84 -11.53 4.26 -2.38
N ALA A 85 -10.42 3.94 -1.71
CA ALA A 85 -10.45 3.17 -0.45
C ALA A 85 -11.23 3.90 0.64
N ALA A 86 -10.99 5.20 0.82
CA ALA A 86 -11.73 6.01 1.79
C ALA A 86 -13.22 6.09 1.43
N ALA A 87 -13.57 6.21 0.15
CA ALA A 87 -14.96 6.17 -0.30
C ALA A 87 -15.63 4.83 0.01
N SER A 88 -14.96 3.71 -0.31
CA SER A 88 -15.43 2.36 0.01
C SER A 88 -15.65 2.17 1.52
N ALA A 89 -14.67 2.55 2.34
CA ALA A 89 -14.75 2.43 3.80
C ALA A 89 -15.91 3.25 4.40
N ARG A 90 -16.14 4.47 3.90
CA ARG A 90 -17.27 5.31 4.34
C ARG A 90 -18.62 4.69 4.00
N LEU A 91 -18.77 4.12 2.79
CA LEU A 91 -20.00 3.48 2.37
C LEU A 91 -20.27 2.20 3.16
N ARG A 92 -19.23 1.39 3.43
CA ARG A 92 -19.33 0.15 4.22
C ARG A 92 -19.70 0.40 5.69
N ARG A 93 -19.22 1.49 6.29
CA ARG A 93 -19.58 1.87 7.68
C ARG A 93 -21.07 2.14 7.87
N ARG A 94 -21.78 2.55 6.81
CA ARG A 94 -23.23 2.80 6.85
C ARG A 94 -24.05 1.51 6.85
N THR A 95 -23.46 0.40 6.42
CA THR A 95 -24.12 -0.91 6.39
C THR A 95 -23.96 -1.58 7.76
N LYS A 96 -25.07 -2.05 8.35
CA LYS A 96 -25.04 -2.71 9.67
C LYS A 96 -24.10 -3.92 9.66
N PHE A 97 -23.11 -3.91 10.54
CA PHE A 97 -22.19 -5.02 10.72
C PHE A 97 -22.94 -6.24 11.28
N ASN A 98 -22.90 -7.36 10.57
CA ASN A 98 -23.39 -8.62 11.11
C ASN A 98 -22.21 -9.34 11.79
N ALA A 99 -22.19 -9.31 13.12
CA ALA A 99 -21.12 -9.86 13.96
C ALA A 99 -20.81 -11.35 13.70
N PHE A 100 -21.69 -12.07 13.00
CA PHE A 100 -21.51 -13.48 12.66
C PHE A 100 -20.75 -13.74 11.34
N LYS A 101 -20.43 -12.71 10.55
CA LYS A 101 -19.61 -12.87 9.33
C LYS A 101 -18.12 -12.75 9.64
N ARG A 102 -17.48 -13.86 10.04
CA ARG A 102 -16.02 -13.95 10.18
C ARG A 102 -15.27 -13.94 8.85
N PHE A 103 -15.95 -14.22 7.74
CA PHE A 103 -15.39 -14.22 6.39
C PHE A 103 -16.30 -13.43 5.45
N SER A 104 -15.69 -12.62 4.58
CA SER A 104 -16.37 -11.78 3.62
C SER A 104 -15.78 -12.02 2.24
N THR A 105 -16.62 -12.27 1.25
CA THR A 105 -16.23 -12.34 -0.17
C THR A 105 -16.12 -10.95 -0.80
N ARG A 106 -16.30 -9.89 -0.01
CA ARG A 106 -16.22 -8.50 -0.48
C ARG A 106 -14.75 -8.15 -0.78
N PRO A 107 -14.43 -7.59 -1.95
CA PRO A 107 -13.11 -7.04 -2.25
C PRO A 107 -12.51 -6.23 -1.10
N GLY A 108 -11.28 -6.56 -0.73
CA GLY A 108 -10.56 -5.87 0.34
C GLY A 108 -10.03 -4.50 -0.08
N ILE A 109 -9.78 -3.61 0.87
CA ILE A 109 -9.05 -2.34 0.66
C ILE A 109 -7.74 -2.27 1.43
N VAL A 110 -7.46 -3.23 2.33
CA VAL A 110 -6.27 -3.25 3.19
C VAL A 110 -4.99 -3.38 2.36
N SER A 111 -4.91 -4.34 1.44
CA SER A 111 -3.69 -4.54 0.64
C SER A 111 -3.32 -3.33 -0.23
N PRO A 112 -4.24 -2.72 -1.03
CA PRO A 112 -3.95 -1.50 -1.79
C PRO A 112 -3.50 -0.33 -0.93
N LEU A 113 -4.14 -0.11 0.22
CA LEU A 113 -3.71 0.94 1.16
C LEU A 113 -2.32 0.67 1.73
N PHE A 114 -2.03 -0.59 2.06
CA PHE A 114 -0.72 -0.98 2.55
C PHE A 114 0.37 -0.72 1.53
N ILE A 115 0.11 -0.99 0.25
CA ILE A 115 1.03 -0.67 -0.84
C ILE A 115 1.30 0.83 -0.91
N VAL A 116 0.28 1.68 -0.76
CA VAL A 116 0.51 3.13 -0.70
C VAL A 116 1.38 3.50 0.50
N SER A 117 1.15 2.89 1.66
CA SER A 117 1.92 3.18 2.88
C SER A 117 3.40 2.81 2.79
N VAL A 118 3.77 1.84 1.95
CA VAL A 118 5.16 1.35 1.84
C VAL A 118 5.87 1.74 0.55
N LYS A 119 5.15 1.90 -0.57
CA LYS A 119 5.76 2.20 -1.89
C LYS A 119 5.71 3.67 -2.27
N CYS A 120 4.68 4.42 -1.88
CA CYS A 120 4.62 5.86 -2.17
C CYS A 120 5.68 6.61 -1.35
N ARG A 121 6.42 7.55 -1.95
CA ARG A 121 7.38 8.39 -1.22
C ARG A 121 6.76 9.66 -0.62
N ASP A 122 5.55 10.06 -1.03
CA ASP A 122 4.87 11.22 -0.47
C ASP A 122 4.45 10.98 1.00
N PRO A 123 5.05 11.71 1.97
CA PRO A 123 4.77 11.50 3.40
C PRO A 123 3.31 11.74 3.76
N SER A 124 2.64 12.67 3.09
CA SER A 124 1.23 13.01 3.33
C SER A 124 0.32 11.88 2.86
N LEU A 125 0.57 11.33 1.67
CA LEU A 125 -0.20 10.20 1.16
C LEU A 125 0.06 8.93 2.00
N ARG A 126 1.31 8.67 2.39
CA ARG A 126 1.64 7.54 3.28
C ARG A 126 0.95 7.64 4.64
N ALA A 127 0.99 8.82 5.26
CA ALA A 127 0.34 9.07 6.55
C ALA A 127 -1.18 8.89 6.43
N LEU A 128 -1.78 9.34 5.33
CA LEU A 128 -3.20 9.15 5.07
C LEU A 128 -3.55 7.67 4.87
N ALA A 129 -2.77 6.94 4.07
CA ALA A 129 -2.96 5.50 3.87
C ALA A 129 -2.86 4.72 5.19
N THR A 130 -1.84 5.03 6.00
CA THR A 130 -1.62 4.46 7.33
C THR A 130 -2.81 4.70 8.26
N ARG A 131 -3.36 5.92 8.27
CA ARG A 131 -4.55 6.25 9.06
C ARG A 131 -5.76 5.42 8.64
N VAL A 132 -6.02 5.33 7.33
CA VAL A 132 -7.16 4.56 6.82
C VAL A 132 -6.98 3.07 7.10
N LEU A 133 -5.76 2.53 7.00
CA LEU A 133 -5.42 1.14 7.38
C LEU A 133 -5.73 0.86 8.84
N ASN A 134 -5.36 1.77 9.74
CA ASN A 134 -5.56 1.60 11.17
C ASN A 134 -7.05 1.56 11.57
N GLU A 135 -7.92 2.11 10.72
CA GLU A 135 -9.38 2.00 10.86
C GLU A 135 -9.94 0.69 10.29
N GLN A 136 -9.16 -0.08 9.52
CA GLN A 136 -9.62 -1.33 8.93
C GLN A 136 -9.40 -2.51 9.86
N SER A 137 -10.38 -3.42 9.86
CA SER A 137 -10.25 -4.72 10.48
C SER A 137 -9.45 -5.68 9.60
N ARG A 138 -9.42 -6.95 9.98
CA ARG A 138 -8.73 -8.00 9.25
C ARG A 138 -9.45 -8.41 7.96
N GLU A 139 -8.69 -8.46 6.87
CA GLU A 139 -9.10 -8.96 5.55
C GLU A 139 -8.27 -10.21 5.20
N GLY A 140 -8.81 -11.40 5.47
CA GLY A 140 -8.07 -12.66 5.29
C GLY A 140 -6.84 -12.72 6.20
N PRO A 141 -5.62 -12.91 5.67
CA PRO A 141 -4.39 -12.88 6.49
C PRO A 141 -3.93 -11.44 6.84
N ALA A 142 -4.44 -10.42 6.15
CA ALA A 142 -3.98 -9.04 6.31
C ALA A 142 -4.75 -8.36 7.44
N ASP A 143 -4.03 -7.86 8.45
CA ASP A 143 -4.61 -7.07 9.53
C ASP A 143 -4.28 -5.59 9.34
N GLY A 144 -5.32 -4.74 9.28
CA GLY A 144 -5.16 -3.30 9.00
C GLY A 144 -4.28 -2.57 10.01
N GLN A 145 -4.38 -2.91 11.30
CA GLN A 145 -3.60 -2.26 12.37
C GLN A 145 -2.13 -2.67 12.31
N ILE A 146 -1.87 -3.96 12.10
CA ILE A 146 -0.50 -4.47 11.93
C ILE A 146 0.17 -3.84 10.71
N LEU A 147 -0.53 -3.82 9.57
CA LEU A 147 -0.02 -3.26 8.33
C LEU A 147 0.17 -1.74 8.41
N ALA A 148 -0.70 -1.03 9.13
CA ALA A 148 -0.50 0.39 9.43
C ALA A 148 0.79 0.62 10.24
N ALA A 149 1.02 -0.17 11.29
CA ALA A 149 2.22 -0.04 12.12
C ALA A 149 3.50 -0.33 11.31
N ILE A 150 3.48 -1.34 10.45
CA ILE A 150 4.57 -1.63 9.50
C ILE A 150 4.82 -0.44 8.56
N GLY A 151 3.77 0.07 7.91
CA GLY A 151 3.87 1.17 6.96
C GLY A 151 4.42 2.45 7.60
N ALA A 152 3.95 2.79 8.80
CA ALA A 152 4.45 3.91 9.58
C ALA A 152 5.94 3.75 9.94
N ARG A 153 6.34 2.55 10.38
CA ARG A 153 7.72 2.28 10.76
C ARG A 153 8.67 2.34 9.56
N LEU A 154 8.27 1.76 8.43
CA LEU A 154 9.00 1.87 7.17
C LEU A 154 9.24 3.34 6.78
N ALA A 155 8.20 4.18 6.88
CA ALA A 155 8.34 5.60 6.57
C ALA A 155 9.35 6.31 7.47
N ALA A 156 9.32 5.99 8.77
CA ALA A 156 10.27 6.54 9.73
C ALA A 156 11.71 6.09 9.43
N LEU A 157 11.94 4.82 9.11
CA LEU A 157 13.26 4.28 8.79
C LEU A 157 13.89 4.95 7.55
N GLU A 158 13.09 5.15 6.50
CA GLU A 158 13.53 5.85 5.30
C GLU A 158 13.87 7.32 5.57
N THR A 159 13.09 7.98 6.43
CA THR A 159 13.32 9.40 6.77
C THR A 159 14.51 9.60 7.70
N LEU A 160 14.73 8.70 8.68
CA LEU A 160 15.86 8.77 9.62
C LEU A 160 17.21 8.65 8.92
N SER A 161 17.26 7.94 7.80
CA SER A 161 18.49 7.77 7.02
C SER A 161 18.82 9.02 6.17
N THR A 162 17.84 9.90 5.94
CA THR A 162 18.03 11.15 5.21
C THR A 162 18.40 12.28 6.18
N ALA A 163 19.69 12.58 6.30
CA ALA A 163 20.12 13.78 7.01
C ALA A 163 19.63 15.03 6.24
N PRO A 164 18.95 15.99 6.90
CA PRO A 164 18.59 17.23 6.24
C PRO A 164 19.87 18.00 5.90
N SER A 165 20.11 18.26 4.61
CA SER A 165 21.24 19.04 4.11
C SER A 165 21.28 20.47 4.68
N SER A 166 20.20 20.92 5.31
CA SER A 166 20.11 22.18 6.05
C SER A 166 19.02 22.13 7.13
N PRO A 167 19.25 22.74 8.31
CA PRO A 167 18.32 22.70 9.46
C PRO A 167 17.00 23.46 9.25
N SER A 168 16.80 24.13 8.12
CA SER A 168 15.61 24.92 7.77
C SER A 168 14.78 24.34 6.61
N ALA A 169 15.23 23.26 5.97
CA ALA A 169 14.51 22.65 4.86
C ALA A 169 13.48 21.65 5.39
N SER A 170 12.19 21.91 5.15
CA SER A 170 11.16 20.89 5.30
C SER A 170 11.46 19.75 4.31
N LEU A 171 11.73 18.54 4.82
CA LEU A 171 11.88 17.33 4.00
C LEU A 171 10.68 17.23 3.04
N THR A 172 10.93 17.42 1.76
CA THR A 172 9.93 17.23 0.71
C THR A 172 9.91 15.74 0.33
N ALA A 173 8.79 15.28 -0.24
CA ALA A 173 8.57 13.88 -0.62
C ALA A 173 9.67 13.24 -1.50
N CYS A 174 10.52 14.05 -2.13
CA CYS A 174 11.52 13.60 -3.11
C CYS A 174 12.92 13.40 -2.54
N ASP A 175 13.14 13.66 -1.23
CA ASP A 175 14.50 13.69 -0.66
C ASP A 175 15.02 12.31 -0.21
N ILE A 176 14.17 11.27 -0.22
CA ILE A 176 14.59 9.89 0.12
C ILE A 176 15.29 9.27 -1.08
N VAL A 177 16.62 9.22 -1.04
CA VAL A 177 17.45 8.55 -2.06
C VAL A 177 17.19 7.04 -2.10
N GLU A 178 17.41 6.43 -3.27
CA GLU A 178 17.17 4.99 -3.50
C GLU A 178 17.87 4.09 -2.47
N GLU A 179 19.10 4.41 -2.06
CA GLU A 179 19.87 3.64 -1.06
C GLU A 179 19.24 3.60 0.33
N HIS A 180 18.34 4.53 0.64
CA HIS A 180 17.60 4.55 1.90
C HIS A 180 16.25 3.84 1.81
N ARG A 181 15.83 3.42 0.62
CA ARG A 181 14.54 2.75 0.40
C ARG A 181 14.55 1.35 1.00
N ILE A 182 13.42 0.99 1.59
CA ILE A 182 13.21 -0.35 2.12
C ILE A 182 12.50 -1.19 1.06
N HIS A 183 13.13 -2.25 0.60
CA HIS A 183 12.60 -3.06 -0.52
C HIS A 183 11.60 -4.11 -0.06
N GLY A 184 11.70 -4.57 1.20
CA GLY A 184 10.81 -5.59 1.70
C GLY A 184 10.74 -5.68 3.21
N TYR A 185 9.82 -6.52 3.65
CA TYR A 185 9.61 -6.86 5.04
C TYR A 185 9.16 -8.32 5.13
N SER A 186 9.38 -8.94 6.27
CA SER A 186 8.76 -10.22 6.61
C SER A 186 8.33 -10.23 8.08
N VAL A 187 7.25 -10.94 8.36
CA VAL A 187 6.66 -11.06 9.69
C VAL A 187 6.80 -12.51 10.14
N PRO A 188 7.86 -12.87 10.90
CA PRO A 188 8.00 -14.20 11.47
C PRO A 188 6.84 -14.56 12.42
N PRO A 189 6.68 -15.86 12.76
CA PRO A 189 5.70 -16.27 13.75
C PRO A 189 5.86 -15.50 15.07
N PRO A 190 4.76 -15.05 15.71
CA PRO A 190 4.83 -14.30 16.95
C PRO A 190 5.52 -15.12 18.06
N ARG A 191 6.39 -14.50 18.83
CA ARG A 191 7.02 -15.10 20.02
C ARG A 191 6.37 -14.59 21.30
N LEU A 192 6.56 -15.31 22.41
CA LEU A 192 6.17 -14.82 23.73
C LEU A 192 7.37 -14.14 24.37
N ASN A 193 7.18 -12.97 24.98
CA ASN A 193 8.20 -12.36 25.82
C ASN A 193 8.27 -13.06 27.20
N GLY A 194 9.26 -12.70 28.02
CA GLY A 194 9.42 -13.24 29.38
C GLY A 194 8.25 -12.97 30.34
N LYS A 195 7.21 -12.24 29.90
CA LYS A 195 5.95 -11.98 30.63
C LYS A 195 4.74 -12.68 29.98
N GLY A 196 4.94 -13.58 29.02
CA GLY A 196 3.87 -14.31 28.33
C GLY A 196 3.05 -13.45 27.34
N ARG A 197 3.50 -12.23 27.00
CA ARG A 197 2.83 -11.39 25.99
C ARG A 197 3.35 -11.73 24.60
N ARG A 198 2.46 -11.73 23.60
CA ARG A 198 2.84 -11.88 22.20
C ARG A 198 3.64 -10.66 21.75
N VAL A 199 4.77 -10.90 21.11
CA VAL A 199 5.60 -9.90 20.44
C VAL A 199 5.68 -10.29 18.97
N VAL A 200 5.45 -9.32 18.10
CA VAL A 200 5.59 -9.47 16.66
C VAL A 200 6.87 -8.75 16.26
N ASP A 201 7.86 -9.55 15.87
CA ASP A 201 9.07 -9.01 15.25
C ASP A 201 8.82 -8.81 13.77
N ILE A 202 9.48 -7.80 13.20
CA ILE A 202 9.41 -7.49 11.79
C ILE A 202 10.83 -7.41 11.28
N ILE A 203 11.12 -8.17 10.23
CA ILE A 203 12.42 -8.18 9.58
C ILE A 203 12.31 -7.27 8.36
N PHE A 204 13.08 -6.19 8.34
CA PHE A 204 13.19 -5.29 7.20
C PHE A 204 14.39 -5.70 6.33
N GLN A 205 14.30 -5.41 5.04
CA GLN A 205 15.39 -5.67 4.11
C GLN A 205 15.61 -4.50 3.14
N ARG A 206 16.88 -4.18 2.91
CA ARG A 206 17.32 -3.25 1.87
C ARG A 206 18.60 -3.76 1.18
N PRO A 207 18.89 -3.32 -0.04
CA PRO A 207 20.12 -3.69 -0.75
C PRO A 207 21.36 -3.30 0.04
N ASN A 208 22.39 -4.15 -0.02
CA ASN A 208 23.73 -3.81 0.44
C ASN A 208 24.40 -2.93 -0.63
N PRO A 209 24.84 -1.69 -0.33
CA PRO A 209 25.26 -0.74 -1.35
C PRO A 209 26.50 -1.18 -2.17
N PRO A 210 26.67 -0.61 -3.39
CA PRO A 210 25.92 0.52 -3.90
C PRO A 210 25.12 0.18 -5.16
N LEU A 211 23.80 0.35 -5.10
CA LEU A 211 22.98 0.52 -6.31
C LEU A 211 23.47 1.70 -7.19
N VAL A 212 24.37 2.55 -6.67
CA VAL A 212 24.79 3.84 -7.23
C VAL A 212 26.23 3.84 -7.77
N GLN A 213 27.11 2.88 -7.45
CA GLN A 213 28.40 2.79 -8.15
C GLN A 213 28.23 1.81 -9.29
N GLY A 214 28.12 2.37 -10.51
CA GLY A 214 28.12 1.59 -11.72
C GLY A 214 29.26 0.57 -11.72
N TRP A 215 29.07 -0.49 -12.51
CA TRP A 215 30.01 -1.59 -12.76
C TRP A 215 29.88 -2.78 -11.80
N GLY A 216 28.79 -3.53 -11.99
CA GLY A 216 28.67 -4.89 -11.50
C GLY A 216 27.23 -5.35 -11.57
N HIS A 217 26.98 -6.48 -12.21
CA HIS A 217 25.70 -7.17 -12.10
C HIS A 217 25.60 -7.68 -10.66
N VAL A 218 25.19 -6.83 -9.70
CA VAL A 218 24.98 -7.27 -8.32
C VAL A 218 23.85 -8.29 -8.38
N ASP A 219 24.21 -9.55 -8.10
CA ASP A 219 23.26 -10.64 -8.09
C ASP A 219 22.44 -10.59 -6.79
N TYR A 220 21.33 -9.85 -6.85
CA TYR A 220 20.36 -9.78 -5.76
C TYR A 220 19.60 -11.08 -5.52
N SER A 221 19.91 -12.17 -6.25
CA SER A 221 19.48 -13.51 -5.87
C SER A 221 20.30 -14.08 -4.70
N CYS A 222 21.48 -13.52 -4.42
CA CYS A 222 22.32 -13.91 -3.30
C CYS A 222 21.92 -13.18 -2.00
N PRO A 223 21.79 -13.88 -0.85
CA PRO A 223 21.52 -13.25 0.45
C PRO A 223 22.55 -12.18 0.88
N ASP A 224 23.80 -12.31 0.44
CA ASP A 224 24.89 -11.38 0.80
C ASP A 224 24.71 -9.98 0.18
N GLY A 225 23.85 -9.86 -0.84
CA GLY A 225 23.45 -8.60 -1.46
C GLY A 225 22.40 -7.81 -0.66
N TRP A 226 21.98 -8.32 0.49
CA TRP A 226 20.88 -7.75 1.28
C TRP A 226 21.29 -7.52 2.74
N ILE A 227 20.88 -6.36 3.28
CA ILE A 227 20.96 -6.04 4.69
C ILE A 227 19.61 -6.38 5.33
N TYR A 228 19.63 -7.23 6.35
CA TYR A 228 18.46 -7.60 7.14
C TYR A 228 18.63 -7.12 8.58
N TRP A 229 17.55 -6.62 9.17
CA TRP A 229 17.50 -6.35 10.60
C TRP A 229 16.08 -6.55 11.12
N SER A 230 15.98 -6.88 12.41
CA SER A 230 14.71 -7.16 13.06
C SER A 230 14.41 -6.09 14.10
N GLU A 231 13.17 -5.61 14.11
CA GLU A 231 12.66 -4.71 15.14
C GLU A 231 11.32 -5.22 15.68
N PRO A 232 11.08 -5.15 17.00
CA PRO A 232 9.76 -5.41 17.55
C PRO A 232 8.86 -4.21 17.25
N ILE A 233 7.64 -4.47 16.76
CA ILE A 233 6.60 -3.44 16.67
C ILE A 233 5.53 -3.73 17.72
N GLU A 234 5.26 -2.74 18.56
CA GLU A 234 4.12 -2.78 19.48
C GLU A 234 2.84 -2.53 18.68
N ILE A 235 1.94 -3.51 18.71
CA ILE A 235 0.61 -3.49 18.08
C ILE A 235 -0.44 -3.42 19.18
#